data_AF-A0AAW7ABA3-F1
#
_entry.id   AF-A0AAW7ABA3-F1
#
_cell.length_a   1.000
_cell.length_b   1.000
_cell.length_c   1.000
_cell.angle_alpha   90.00
_cell.angle_beta   90.00
_cell.angle_gamma   90.00
#
_symmetry.space_group_name_H-M   'P 1'
#
loop_
_entity.id
_entity.type
_entity.pdbx_description
1 polymer ?
#
loop_
_entity_poly.entity_id
_entity_poly.type
_entity_poly.pdbx_seq_one_letter_code
_entity_poly.pdbx_strand_id
1 'polypeptide(L)'
;MSKILIPSSLIELTGLVQQCLLLAKEQGFSIEDIELGVSATQSIQLVRDQQTTRITTDLIDGYDSEHESSLVLYYRSALSVEACAKQPSKAIYIGIADTQVSDEKEKVLQLDIWRHPINNEVRALSIKSKPNAMFDPEHHLAWIVTLTVLDFPIEDALTLARGMLTQQANVSRETLLNDNLDEERSVQWADQFDDFPTPVLEDNRLGIQVGWSAQGESVSFPTLTKQSLGLYPVVDDVDWIERLLPLGINTIQL
;
A
#
# COMPACT_ATOMS: atom_id res chain seq x y z
N MET A 1 -16.82 -15.86 3.91
CA MET A 1 -16.75 -15.77 2.43
C MET A 1 -16.84 -14.30 2.05
N SER A 2 -15.86 -13.80 1.33
CA SER A 2 -15.76 -12.40 0.93
C SER A 2 -16.22 -12.24 -0.51
N LYS A 3 -16.93 -11.17 -0.84
CA LYS A 3 -17.36 -10.87 -2.21
C LYS A 3 -16.86 -9.50 -2.64
N ILE A 4 -16.30 -9.44 -3.84
CA ILE A 4 -15.96 -8.19 -4.52
C ILE A 4 -17.03 -7.96 -5.58
N LEU A 5 -17.85 -6.94 -5.40
CA LEU A 5 -18.87 -6.54 -6.38
C LEU A 5 -18.40 -5.26 -7.09
N ILE A 6 -18.11 -5.39 -8.38
CA ILE A 6 -17.60 -4.30 -9.21
C ILE A 6 -18.76 -3.66 -9.99
N PRO A 7 -18.87 -2.33 -10.04
CA PRO A 7 -19.85 -1.63 -10.87
C PRO A 7 -19.80 -2.09 -12.32
N SER A 8 -20.96 -2.23 -12.97
CA SER A 8 -21.04 -2.51 -14.40
C SER A 8 -20.33 -1.46 -15.26
N SER A 9 -20.20 -0.23 -14.77
CA SER A 9 -19.43 0.85 -15.41
C SER A 9 -17.91 0.61 -15.42
N LEU A 10 -17.41 -0.26 -14.54
CA LEU A 10 -15.99 -0.65 -14.44
C LEU A 10 -15.80 -2.15 -14.71
N ILE A 11 -16.58 -2.75 -15.62
CA ILE A 11 -16.57 -4.20 -15.82
C ILE A 11 -15.18 -4.76 -16.18
N GLU A 12 -14.37 -3.98 -16.90
CA GLU A 12 -12.99 -4.33 -17.28
C GLU A 12 -12.07 -4.50 -16.05
N LEU A 13 -12.35 -3.77 -14.96
CA LEU A 13 -11.64 -3.89 -13.68
C LEU A 13 -11.75 -5.31 -13.09
N THR A 14 -12.81 -6.07 -13.42
CA THR A 14 -12.98 -7.45 -12.97
C THR A 14 -11.82 -8.35 -13.40
N GLY A 15 -11.35 -8.19 -14.64
CA GLY A 15 -10.21 -8.95 -15.16
C GLY A 15 -8.91 -8.57 -14.44
N LEU A 16 -8.72 -7.27 -14.19
CA LEU A 16 -7.54 -6.76 -13.49
C LEU A 16 -7.48 -7.25 -12.03
N VAL A 17 -8.61 -7.18 -11.31
CA VAL A 17 -8.70 -7.68 -9.93
C VAL A 17 -8.49 -9.19 -9.88
N GLN A 18 -9.04 -9.95 -10.85
CA GLN A 18 -8.79 -11.39 -10.94
C GLN A 18 -7.29 -11.69 -11.13
N GLN A 19 -6.59 -10.92 -11.97
CA GLN A 19 -5.15 -11.07 -12.16
C GLN A 19 -4.39 -10.74 -10.87
N CYS A 20 -4.73 -9.65 -10.18
CA CYS A 20 -4.10 -9.27 -8.92
C CYS A 20 -4.29 -10.35 -7.83
N LEU A 21 -5.48 -10.95 -7.74
CA LEU A 21 -5.75 -12.05 -6.81
C LEU A 21 -4.91 -13.29 -7.11
N LEU A 22 -4.74 -13.65 -8.40
CA LEU A 22 -3.90 -14.78 -8.79
C LEU A 22 -2.43 -14.55 -8.39
N LEU A 23 -1.92 -13.34 -8.58
CA LEU A 23 -0.57 -12.97 -8.14
C LEU A 23 -0.43 -13.00 -6.62
N ALA A 24 -1.44 -12.53 -5.88
CA ALA A 24 -1.47 -12.65 -4.42
C ALA A 24 -1.46 -14.14 -3.99
N LYS A 25 -2.18 -15.02 -4.69
CA LYS A 25 -2.17 -16.45 -4.41
C LYS A 25 -0.78 -17.07 -4.56
N GLU A 26 -0.02 -16.66 -5.58
CA GLU A 26 1.36 -17.12 -5.78
C GLU A 26 2.29 -16.72 -4.63
N GLN A 27 2.02 -15.58 -3.98
CA GLN A 27 2.73 -15.13 -2.79
C GLN A 27 2.21 -15.75 -1.47
N GLY A 28 1.27 -16.70 -1.56
CA GLY A 28 0.75 -17.43 -0.41
C GLY A 28 -0.50 -16.84 0.24
N PHE A 29 -1.15 -15.84 -0.36
CA PHE A 29 -2.43 -15.33 0.13
C PHE A 29 -3.58 -16.28 -0.23
N SER A 30 -4.48 -16.53 0.73
CA SER A 30 -5.68 -17.33 0.50
C SER A 30 -6.74 -16.52 -0.24
N ILE A 31 -7.10 -16.95 -1.45
CA ILE A 31 -8.14 -16.30 -2.27
C ILE A 31 -9.37 -17.18 -2.52
N GLU A 32 -9.40 -18.40 -1.99
CA GLU A 32 -10.42 -19.42 -2.30
C GLU A 32 -11.83 -19.02 -1.85
N ASP A 33 -11.92 -18.22 -0.79
CA ASP A 33 -13.17 -17.71 -0.24
C ASP A 33 -13.57 -16.33 -0.81
N ILE A 34 -12.88 -15.86 -1.87
CA ILE A 34 -13.14 -14.56 -2.51
C ILE A 34 -13.90 -14.79 -3.82
N GLU A 35 -15.15 -14.31 -3.85
CA GLU A 35 -15.97 -14.32 -5.06
C GLU A 35 -15.95 -12.96 -5.76
N LEU A 36 -15.68 -12.96 -7.07
CA LEU A 36 -15.80 -11.79 -7.94
C LEU A 36 -17.18 -11.75 -8.59
N GLY A 37 -17.83 -10.59 -8.53
CA GLY A 37 -19.13 -10.36 -9.16
C GLY A 37 -19.28 -8.93 -9.68
N VAL A 38 -20.35 -8.71 -10.43
CA VAL A 38 -20.71 -7.40 -10.97
C VAL A 38 -21.98 -6.90 -10.29
N SER A 39 -22.06 -5.60 -10.01
CA SER A 39 -23.24 -4.94 -9.44
C SER A 39 -23.71 -3.77 -10.31
N ALA A 40 -25.00 -3.43 -10.17
CA ALA A 40 -25.59 -2.25 -10.81
C ALA A 40 -25.33 -0.94 -10.03
N THR A 41 -24.50 -0.99 -8.99
CA THR A 41 -24.17 0.17 -8.15
C THR A 41 -23.07 1.02 -8.78
N GLN A 42 -22.95 2.29 -8.38
CA GLN A 42 -21.87 3.19 -8.80
C GLN A 42 -20.64 3.15 -7.87
N SER A 43 -20.53 2.09 -7.07
CA SER A 43 -19.47 1.90 -6.08
C SER A 43 -19.05 0.44 -6.05
N ILE A 44 -17.76 0.20 -5.85
CA ILE A 44 -17.22 -1.12 -5.58
C ILE A 44 -17.60 -1.50 -4.14
N GLN A 45 -18.09 -2.71 -3.95
CA GLN A 45 -18.51 -3.21 -2.64
C GLN A 45 -17.68 -4.43 -2.28
N LEU A 46 -16.97 -4.35 -1.15
CA LEU A 46 -16.29 -5.48 -0.54
C LEU A 46 -17.15 -5.97 0.60
N VAL A 47 -17.85 -7.07 0.38
CA VAL A 47 -18.78 -7.65 1.36
C VAL A 47 -18.09 -8.76 2.10
N ARG A 48 -17.99 -8.65 3.41
CA ARG A 48 -17.45 -9.70 4.28
C ARG A 48 -18.35 -9.85 5.49
N ASP A 49 -18.98 -11.02 5.60
CA ASP A 49 -19.94 -11.35 6.65
C ASP A 49 -21.07 -10.31 6.77
N GLN A 50 -21.06 -9.47 7.82
CA GLN A 50 -22.05 -8.41 8.05
C GLN A 50 -21.52 -7.00 7.74
N GLN A 51 -20.27 -6.88 7.27
CA GLN A 51 -19.64 -5.60 6.97
C GLN A 51 -19.47 -5.43 5.46
N THR A 52 -19.77 -4.23 4.98
CA THR A 52 -19.56 -3.85 3.59
C THR A 52 -18.67 -2.62 3.53
N THR A 53 -17.48 -2.78 2.97
CA THR A 53 -16.61 -1.65 2.65
C THR A 53 -16.98 -1.15 1.26
N ARG A 54 -17.44 0.10 1.19
CA ARG A 54 -17.82 0.73 -0.07
C ARG A 54 -16.69 1.63 -0.55
N ILE A 55 -16.17 1.34 -1.73
CA ILE A 55 -15.11 2.11 -2.39
C ILE A 55 -15.73 2.84 -3.59
N THR A 56 -15.55 4.15 -3.64
CA THR A 56 -15.97 4.97 -4.79
C THR A 56 -14.78 5.67 -5.41
N THR A 57 -14.88 6.01 -6.69
CA THR A 57 -13.81 6.67 -7.42
C THR A 57 -14.33 7.62 -8.50
N ASP A 58 -13.55 8.66 -8.79
CA ASP A 58 -13.78 9.61 -9.90
C ASP A 58 -13.45 9.07 -11.29
N LEU A 59 -13.05 7.78 -11.39
CA LEU A 59 -12.98 7.07 -12.67
C LEU A 59 -14.38 6.73 -13.23
N ILE A 60 -15.41 6.70 -12.39
CA ILE A 60 -16.80 6.47 -12.80
C ILE A 60 -17.48 7.80 -13.10
N ASP A 61 -18.03 7.94 -14.31
CA ASP A 61 -18.79 9.12 -14.71
C ASP A 61 -20.12 9.23 -13.94
N GLY A 62 -20.47 10.44 -13.49
CA GLY A 62 -21.70 10.68 -12.71
C GLY A 62 -21.58 10.34 -11.22
N TYR A 63 -20.35 10.34 -10.69
CA TYR A 63 -20.04 10.17 -9.27
C TYR A 63 -20.88 11.09 -8.38
N ASP A 64 -21.74 10.49 -7.56
CA ASP A 64 -22.45 11.20 -6.49
C ASP A 64 -21.75 10.88 -5.16
N SER A 65 -21.11 11.89 -4.58
CA SER A 65 -20.29 11.74 -3.36
C SER A 65 -21.08 11.51 -2.08
N GLU A 66 -22.40 11.39 -2.20
CA GLU A 66 -23.31 11.57 -1.07
C GLU A 66 -23.55 10.25 -0.31
N HIS A 67 -22.69 10.09 0.70
CA HIS A 67 -23.05 9.81 2.10
C HIS A 67 -22.84 8.40 2.67
N GLU A 68 -22.48 7.39 1.89
CA GLU A 68 -22.25 6.02 2.43
C GLU A 68 -20.92 5.34 2.03
N SER A 69 -19.99 6.06 1.39
CA SER A 69 -18.68 5.46 1.05
C SER A 69 -17.84 5.24 2.30
N SER A 70 -17.09 4.14 2.33
CA SER A 70 -16.04 3.88 3.34
C SER A 70 -14.73 4.55 2.90
N LEU A 71 -14.40 4.45 1.62
CA LEU A 71 -13.20 5.03 0.99
C LEU A 71 -13.58 5.71 -0.32
N VAL A 72 -12.95 6.85 -0.62
CA VAL A 72 -13.17 7.61 -1.84
C VAL A 72 -11.81 7.90 -2.51
N LEU A 73 -11.55 7.28 -3.66
CA LEU A 73 -10.31 7.48 -4.41
C LEU A 73 -10.47 8.49 -5.53
N TYR A 74 -9.64 9.53 -5.51
CA TYR A 74 -9.58 10.57 -6.51
C TYR A 74 -8.29 10.46 -7.32
N TYR A 75 -8.40 10.03 -8.58
CA TYR A 75 -7.28 9.94 -9.53
C TYR A 75 -7.22 11.13 -10.49
N ARG A 76 -8.33 11.85 -10.67
CA ARG A 76 -8.49 12.98 -11.61
C ARG A 76 -8.58 14.32 -10.90
N SER A 77 -8.13 14.39 -9.65
CA SER A 77 -8.14 15.61 -8.85
C SER A 77 -7.14 16.63 -9.39
N ALA A 78 -7.59 17.87 -9.56
CA ALA A 78 -6.76 19.03 -9.92
C ALA A 78 -6.38 19.88 -8.70
N LEU A 79 -6.49 19.33 -7.49
CA LEU A 79 -6.14 20.05 -6.25
C LEU A 79 -4.62 20.26 -6.15
N SER A 80 -4.23 21.36 -5.49
CA SER A 80 -2.85 21.54 -5.04
C SER A 80 -2.58 20.72 -3.77
N VAL A 81 -1.31 20.53 -3.44
CA VAL A 81 -0.87 19.85 -2.21
C VAL A 81 -1.49 20.53 -0.97
N GLU A 82 -1.44 21.86 -0.89
CA GLU A 82 -2.01 22.63 0.23
C GLU A 82 -3.53 22.46 0.35
N ALA A 83 -4.23 22.33 -0.78
CA ALA A 83 -5.67 22.14 -0.79
C ALA A 83 -6.05 20.76 -0.23
N CYS A 84 -5.21 19.74 -0.43
CA CYS A 84 -5.42 18.39 0.09
C CYS A 84 -5.36 18.36 1.63
N ALA A 85 -4.68 19.30 2.29
CA ALA A 85 -4.66 19.38 3.76
C ALA A 85 -6.07 19.52 4.38
N LYS A 86 -7.04 20.09 3.64
CA LYS A 86 -8.43 20.28 4.09
C LYS A 86 -9.37 19.16 3.65
N GLN A 87 -8.83 18.03 3.21
CA GLN A 87 -9.64 16.93 2.68
C GLN A 87 -10.59 16.29 3.69
N PRO A 88 -11.74 15.74 3.22
CA PRO A 88 -12.59 14.86 4.02
C PRO A 88 -11.83 13.64 4.56
N SER A 89 -12.30 13.07 5.69
CA SER A 89 -11.64 11.95 6.37
C SER A 89 -11.52 10.67 5.53
N LYS A 90 -12.43 10.46 4.56
CA LYS A 90 -12.49 9.26 3.72
C LYS A 90 -11.88 9.46 2.33
N ALA A 91 -11.42 10.68 2.03
CA ALA A 91 -10.87 11.02 0.73
C ALA A 91 -9.40 10.59 0.65
N ILE A 92 -9.05 9.97 -0.47
CA ILE A 92 -7.72 9.51 -0.83
C ILE A 92 -7.42 10.11 -2.20
N TYR A 93 -6.45 11.01 -2.27
CA TYR A 93 -6.03 11.63 -3.52
C TYR A 93 -4.78 10.93 -4.02
N ILE A 94 -4.80 10.52 -5.28
CA ILE A 94 -3.73 9.75 -5.89
C ILE A 94 -3.05 10.60 -6.96
N GLY A 95 -1.72 10.69 -6.92
CA GLY A 95 -0.91 11.31 -7.96
C GLY A 95 -0.97 12.84 -8.02
N ILE A 96 -1.19 13.51 -6.89
CA ILE A 96 -1.17 14.98 -6.81
C ILE A 96 0.23 15.49 -7.14
N ALA A 97 0.36 16.28 -8.22
CA ALA A 97 1.64 16.79 -8.66
C ALA A 97 2.17 17.86 -7.69
N ASP A 98 3.40 17.68 -7.22
CA ASP A 98 4.12 18.66 -6.41
C ASP A 98 5.02 19.51 -7.30
N THR A 99 4.53 20.69 -7.66
CA THR A 99 5.23 21.64 -8.54
C THR A 99 6.28 22.48 -7.81
N GLN A 100 6.34 22.43 -6.48
CA GLN A 100 7.27 23.24 -5.68
C GLN A 100 8.59 22.51 -5.39
N VAL A 101 8.58 21.18 -5.45
CA VAL A 101 9.77 20.34 -5.22
C VAL A 101 10.20 19.75 -6.57
N SER A 102 10.68 20.60 -7.47
CA SER A 102 11.37 20.13 -8.67
C SER A 102 12.80 19.80 -8.30
N ASP A 103 13.11 18.52 -8.14
CA ASP A 103 14.49 18.06 -8.06
C ASP A 103 15.21 18.49 -9.35
N GLU A 104 16.48 18.92 -9.29
CA GLU A 104 17.24 19.56 -10.40
C GLU A 104 17.40 18.71 -11.68
N LYS A 105 16.79 17.52 -11.71
CA LYS A 105 16.77 16.56 -12.81
C LYS A 105 15.33 16.17 -13.18
N GLU A 106 14.56 17.05 -13.81
CA GLU A 106 13.34 16.77 -14.63
C GLU A 106 12.28 15.80 -14.05
N LYS A 107 12.33 15.44 -12.76
CA LYS A 107 11.41 14.49 -12.14
C LYS A 107 10.30 15.26 -11.48
N VAL A 108 9.07 15.04 -11.95
CA VAL A 108 7.87 15.51 -11.28
C VAL A 108 7.64 14.61 -10.08
N LEU A 109 7.65 15.18 -8.88
CA LEU A 109 7.22 14.47 -7.68
C LEU A 109 5.70 14.44 -7.65
N GLN A 110 5.16 13.24 -7.38
CA GLN A 110 3.73 13.04 -7.17
C GLN A 110 3.50 12.56 -5.74
N LEU A 111 2.38 12.99 -5.16
CA LEU A 111 1.97 12.62 -3.82
C LEU A 111 0.65 11.86 -3.84
N ASP A 112 0.59 10.76 -3.11
CA ASP A 112 -0.67 10.15 -2.70
C ASP A 112 -0.97 10.61 -1.28
N ILE A 113 -2.14 11.19 -1.04
CA ILE A 113 -2.47 11.92 0.19
C ILE A 113 -3.80 11.38 0.74
N TRP A 114 -3.81 10.95 2.00
CA TRP A 114 -5.01 10.45 2.68
C TRP A 114 -5.03 10.86 4.16
N ARG A 115 -6.15 10.58 4.83
CA ARG A 115 -6.25 10.69 6.29
C ARG A 115 -6.28 9.30 6.89
N HIS A 116 -5.46 9.05 7.90
CA HIS A 116 -5.43 7.75 8.57
C HIS A 116 -6.77 7.47 9.27
N PRO A 117 -7.38 6.28 9.10
CA PRO A 117 -8.75 6.02 9.55
C PRO A 117 -8.99 6.15 11.06
N ILE A 118 -7.95 5.98 11.89
CA ILE A 118 -8.10 5.92 13.36
C ILE A 118 -7.93 7.30 14.01
N ASN A 119 -6.89 8.04 13.63
CA ASN A 119 -6.51 9.31 14.27
C ASN A 119 -6.75 10.53 13.36
N ASN A 120 -7.20 10.32 12.13
CA ASN A 120 -7.52 11.35 11.15
C ASN A 120 -6.33 12.27 10.77
N GLU A 121 -5.10 11.85 11.08
CA GLU A 121 -3.87 12.55 10.66
C GLU A 121 -3.70 12.47 9.15
N VAL A 122 -3.23 13.56 8.54
CA VAL A 122 -2.87 13.53 7.12
C VAL A 122 -1.57 12.74 6.96
N ARG A 123 -1.54 11.83 6.00
CA ARG A 123 -0.37 11.06 5.61
C ARG A 123 -0.20 11.15 4.10
N ALA A 124 1.04 10.99 3.66
CA ALA A 124 1.34 10.99 2.24
C ALA A 124 2.47 10.02 1.87
N LEU A 125 2.40 9.52 0.63
CA LEU A 125 3.46 8.80 -0.05
C LEU A 125 4.01 9.69 -1.16
N SER A 126 5.33 9.72 -1.30
CA SER A 126 6.03 10.41 -2.37
C SER A 126 6.50 9.41 -3.43
N ILE A 127 6.14 9.70 -4.68
CA ILE A 127 6.45 8.91 -5.86
C ILE A 127 7.38 9.74 -6.76
N LYS A 128 8.52 9.15 -7.13
CA LYS A 128 9.44 9.71 -8.10
C LYS A 128 9.06 9.22 -9.49
N SER A 129 8.23 9.98 -10.19
CA SER A 129 7.78 9.59 -11.53
C SER A 129 8.92 9.71 -12.54
N LYS A 130 9.18 8.63 -13.30
CA LYS A 130 10.06 8.68 -14.47
C LYS A 130 9.34 9.42 -15.60
N PRO A 131 10.03 10.24 -16.41
CA PRO A 131 9.39 11.11 -17.42
C PRO A 131 8.57 10.38 -18.49
N ASN A 132 8.75 9.06 -18.66
CA ASN A 132 8.02 8.24 -19.64
C ASN A 132 7.18 7.11 -19.01
N ALA A 133 7.08 7.04 -17.67
CA ALA A 133 6.23 6.06 -17.02
C ALA A 133 4.79 6.57 -17.01
N MET A 134 3.91 5.92 -17.78
CA MET A 134 2.49 6.23 -17.76
C MET A 134 1.86 5.58 -16.53
N PHE A 135 1.28 6.39 -15.65
CA PHE A 135 0.51 5.89 -14.53
C PHE A 135 -0.84 5.36 -15.03
N ASP A 136 -1.20 4.14 -14.61
CA ASP A 136 -2.46 3.49 -14.95
C ASP A 136 -3.39 3.47 -13.71
N PRO A 137 -4.42 4.33 -13.66
CA PRO A 137 -5.35 4.41 -12.53
C PRO A 137 -6.19 3.15 -12.31
N GLU A 138 -6.52 2.41 -13.37
CA GLU A 138 -7.40 1.24 -13.28
C GLU A 138 -6.65 0.06 -12.69
N HIS A 139 -5.39 -0.14 -13.10
CA HIS A 139 -4.51 -1.13 -12.49
C HIS A 139 -4.18 -0.78 -11.04
N HIS A 140 -3.95 0.51 -10.72
CA HIS A 140 -3.80 0.95 -9.34
C HIS A 140 -5.04 0.59 -8.51
N LEU A 141 -6.23 0.92 -9.01
CA LEU A 141 -7.49 0.64 -8.35
C LEU A 141 -7.71 -0.87 -8.15
N ALA A 142 -7.35 -1.70 -9.13
CA ALA A 142 -7.45 -3.15 -9.02
C ALA A 142 -6.61 -3.70 -7.87
N TRP A 143 -5.37 -3.20 -7.70
CA TRP A 143 -4.53 -3.55 -6.57
C TRP A 143 -5.10 -3.06 -5.24
N ILE A 144 -5.59 -1.82 -5.16
CA ILE A 144 -6.22 -1.32 -3.93
C ILE A 144 -7.41 -2.19 -3.53
N VAL A 145 -8.29 -2.54 -4.47
CA VAL A 145 -9.45 -3.41 -4.23
C VAL A 145 -8.99 -4.79 -3.72
N THR A 146 -7.99 -5.38 -4.39
CA THR A 146 -7.44 -6.70 -4.05
C THR A 146 -6.82 -6.69 -2.65
N LEU A 147 -5.97 -5.72 -2.35
CA LEU A 147 -5.28 -5.61 -1.06
C LEU A 147 -6.27 -5.30 0.06
N THR A 148 -7.28 -4.48 -0.20
CA THR A 148 -8.33 -4.18 0.79
C THR A 148 -9.16 -5.43 1.13
N VAL A 149 -9.50 -6.29 0.15
CA VAL A 149 -10.24 -7.54 0.45
C VAL A 149 -9.37 -8.57 1.19
N LEU A 150 -8.04 -8.48 1.03
CA LEU A 150 -7.04 -9.27 1.76
C LEU A 150 -6.71 -8.68 3.14
N ASP A 151 -7.51 -7.73 3.64
CA ASP A 151 -7.37 -7.07 4.95
C ASP A 151 -6.09 -6.24 5.14
N PHE A 152 -5.45 -5.80 4.07
CA PHE A 152 -4.35 -4.84 4.21
C PHE A 152 -4.87 -3.49 4.72
N PRO A 153 -4.20 -2.87 5.72
CA PRO A 153 -4.42 -1.47 6.06
C PRO A 153 -4.25 -0.58 4.83
N ILE A 154 -4.94 0.57 4.82
CA ILE A 154 -4.94 1.45 3.64
C ILE A 154 -3.53 1.97 3.30
N GLU A 155 -2.69 2.22 4.31
CA GLU A 155 -1.27 2.55 4.17
C GLU A 155 -0.52 1.51 3.32
N ASP A 156 -0.66 0.24 3.69
CA ASP A 156 0.06 -0.87 3.07
C ASP A 156 -0.52 -1.14 1.68
N ALA A 157 -1.85 -1.02 1.53
CA ALA A 157 -2.52 -1.15 0.24
C ALA A 157 -2.02 -0.10 -0.76
N LEU A 158 -1.93 1.17 -0.36
CA LEU A 158 -1.39 2.25 -1.20
C LEU A 158 0.08 2.03 -1.55
N THR A 159 0.89 1.62 -0.57
CA THR A 159 2.32 1.37 -0.75
C THR A 159 2.58 0.24 -1.73
N LEU A 160 1.91 -0.91 -1.53
CA LEU A 160 2.05 -2.07 -2.41
C LEU A 160 1.47 -1.80 -3.80
N ALA A 161 0.30 -1.17 -3.92
CA ALA A 161 -0.29 -0.85 -5.22
C ALA A 161 0.64 0.02 -6.08
N ARG A 162 1.35 0.97 -5.46
CA ARG A 162 2.40 1.73 -6.13
C ARG A 162 3.60 0.87 -6.52
N GLY A 163 4.08 0.01 -5.62
CA GLY A 163 5.14 -0.96 -5.91
C GLY A 163 4.84 -1.82 -7.14
N MET A 164 3.64 -2.39 -7.21
CA MET A 164 3.23 -3.28 -8.31
C MET A 164 3.22 -2.57 -9.67
N LEU A 165 2.83 -1.29 -9.72
CA LEU A 165 2.85 -0.51 -10.96
C LEU A 165 4.26 -0.10 -11.39
N THR A 166 5.12 0.25 -10.44
CA THR A 166 6.51 0.64 -10.76
C THR A 166 7.28 -0.51 -11.37
N GLN A 167 7.10 -1.74 -10.87
CA GLN A 167 7.61 -2.98 -11.48
C GLN A 167 7.21 -3.10 -12.95
N GLN A 168 5.91 -2.98 -13.23
CA GLN A 168 5.36 -3.10 -14.58
C GLN A 168 5.90 -2.03 -15.55
N ALA A 169 6.23 -0.84 -15.06
CA ALA A 169 6.83 0.22 -15.87
C ALA A 169 8.33 0.04 -16.12
N ASN A 170 9.03 -0.79 -15.33
CA ASN A 170 10.48 -0.98 -15.38
C ASN A 170 10.94 -2.13 -16.31
N VAL A 171 10.02 -2.94 -16.84
CA VAL A 171 10.33 -3.95 -17.85
C VAL A 171 10.48 -3.31 -19.25
N SER A 172 11.66 -3.47 -19.87
CA SER A 172 12.04 -2.85 -21.14
C SER A 172 11.13 -3.22 -22.31
N ARG A 173 10.82 -2.24 -23.18
CA ARG A 173 10.06 -2.46 -24.43
C ARG A 173 10.74 -3.38 -25.44
N GLU A 174 12.06 -3.57 -25.34
CA GLU A 174 12.81 -4.45 -26.24
C GLU A 174 12.65 -5.94 -25.89
N THR A 175 12.34 -6.26 -24.63
CA THR A 175 11.86 -7.59 -24.22
C THR A 175 10.44 -7.85 -24.70
N LEU A 176 9.63 -6.81 -24.99
CA LEU A 176 8.29 -6.94 -25.58
C LEU A 176 8.28 -7.34 -27.06
N LEU A 177 9.42 -7.25 -27.76
CA LEU A 177 9.52 -7.51 -29.20
C LEU A 177 10.11 -8.87 -29.56
N ASN A 178 10.77 -9.56 -28.62
CA ASN A 178 11.59 -10.74 -28.91
C ASN A 178 11.10 -12.06 -28.33
N ASP A 179 10.03 -12.09 -27.53
CA ASP A 179 9.54 -13.36 -27.00
C ASP A 179 8.31 -13.87 -27.76
N ASN A 180 8.41 -15.15 -28.07
CA ASN A 180 7.49 -15.93 -28.85
C ASN A 180 6.05 -15.80 -28.35
N LEU A 181 5.10 -15.93 -29.28
CA LEU A 181 3.66 -15.67 -29.18
C LEU A 181 2.86 -16.44 -28.11
N ASP A 182 3.48 -17.13 -27.14
CA ASP A 182 2.78 -18.01 -26.19
C ASP A 182 3.29 -17.97 -24.73
N GLU A 183 4.14 -17.03 -24.30
CA GLU A 183 4.52 -16.92 -22.88
C GLU A 183 3.73 -15.83 -22.13
N GLU A 184 2.91 -16.28 -21.18
CA GLU A 184 2.17 -15.46 -20.22
C GLU A 184 3.08 -14.42 -19.58
N ARG A 185 2.69 -13.14 -19.72
CA ARG A 185 3.27 -11.99 -19.03
C ARG A 185 3.57 -12.33 -17.57
N SER A 186 4.83 -12.52 -17.21
CA SER A 186 5.22 -12.69 -15.80
C SER A 186 5.17 -11.33 -15.11
N VAL A 187 3.97 -10.85 -14.80
CA VAL A 187 3.77 -9.77 -13.84
C VAL A 187 4.20 -10.34 -12.49
N GLN A 188 5.32 -9.88 -11.94
CA GLN A 188 5.84 -10.38 -10.67
C GLN A 188 5.47 -9.43 -9.52
N TRP A 189 5.39 -9.99 -8.32
CA TRP A 189 5.18 -9.21 -7.11
C TRP A 189 6.37 -8.28 -6.88
N ALA A 190 6.12 -7.02 -6.55
CA ALA A 190 7.17 -6.05 -6.27
C ALA A 190 8.04 -6.51 -5.09
N ASP A 191 9.34 -6.63 -5.35
CA ASP A 191 10.33 -7.13 -4.40
C ASP A 191 11.57 -6.22 -4.29
N GLN A 192 11.71 -5.23 -5.19
CA GLN A 192 12.81 -4.27 -5.14
C GLN A 192 12.43 -3.04 -4.34
N PHE A 193 13.36 -2.58 -3.49
CA PHE A 193 13.18 -1.39 -2.67
C PHE A 193 12.80 -0.15 -3.49
N ASP A 194 13.42 0.02 -4.66
CA ASP A 194 13.21 1.19 -5.54
C ASP A 194 11.85 1.20 -6.25
N ASP A 195 11.09 0.09 -6.21
CA ASP A 195 9.73 0.05 -6.76
C ASP A 195 8.72 0.73 -5.83
N PHE A 196 9.02 0.80 -4.53
CA PHE A 196 8.11 1.31 -3.51
C PHE A 196 8.18 2.83 -3.35
N PRO A 197 7.05 3.47 -3.01
CA PRO A 197 7.03 4.89 -2.71
C PRO A 197 7.72 5.19 -1.37
N THR A 198 8.10 6.44 -1.16
CA THR A 198 8.72 6.89 0.09
C THR A 198 7.70 7.59 0.97
N PRO A 199 7.52 7.22 2.25
CA PRO A 199 6.60 7.93 3.14
C PRO A 199 7.07 9.37 3.39
N VAL A 200 6.14 10.32 3.34
CA VAL A 200 6.41 11.71 3.68
C VAL A 200 6.45 11.84 5.20
N LEU A 201 7.62 12.18 5.73
CA LEU A 201 7.85 12.32 7.17
C LEU A 201 7.58 13.74 7.68
N GLU A 202 7.85 14.74 6.84
CA GLU A 202 7.67 16.16 7.16
C GLU A 202 7.15 16.90 5.92
N ASP A 203 6.02 17.59 6.05
CA ASP A 203 5.50 18.54 5.06
C ASP A 203 4.59 19.56 5.75
N ASN A 204 5.07 20.81 5.85
CA ASN A 204 4.36 21.90 6.51
C ASN A 204 3.02 22.26 5.83
N ARG A 205 2.90 22.05 4.51
CA ARG A 205 1.69 22.36 3.74
C ARG A 205 0.56 21.40 4.11
N LEU A 206 0.92 20.15 4.34
CA LEU A 206 -0.01 19.09 4.76
C LEU A 206 -0.14 18.97 6.28
N GLY A 207 0.68 19.70 7.05
CA GLY A 207 0.75 19.56 8.50
C GLY A 207 1.31 18.20 8.94
N ILE A 208 2.09 17.54 8.07
CA ILE A 208 2.75 16.29 8.37
C ILE A 208 4.01 16.61 9.15
N GLN A 209 4.09 16.11 10.38
CA GLN A 209 5.29 16.20 11.20
C GLN A 209 5.37 14.95 12.05
N VAL A 210 6.20 13.99 11.64
CA VAL A 210 6.53 12.88 12.53
C VAL A 210 7.45 13.42 13.62
N GLY A 211 7.09 13.23 14.89
CA GLY A 211 7.84 13.74 16.05
C GLY A 211 9.25 13.17 16.22
N TRP A 212 9.72 12.36 15.26
CA TRP A 212 11.11 11.98 15.09
C TRP A 212 11.76 12.96 14.12
N SER A 213 11.62 14.25 14.37
CA SER A 213 12.52 15.22 13.77
C SER A 213 13.92 14.75 14.16
N ALA A 214 14.57 14.03 13.25
CA ALA A 214 15.96 13.69 13.32
C ALA A 214 16.65 15.04 13.12
N GLN A 215 16.73 15.82 14.20
CA GLN A 215 17.57 17.00 14.29
C GLN A 215 19.02 16.54 14.31
N GLY A 216 19.43 15.73 13.33
CA GLY A 216 20.77 15.19 13.17
C GLY A 216 21.39 14.55 14.42
N GLU A 217 20.62 14.31 15.48
CA GLU A 217 21.14 13.63 16.65
C GLU A 217 21.32 12.20 16.21
N SER A 218 22.58 11.85 15.95
CA SER A 218 23.02 10.47 15.85
C SER A 218 22.66 9.82 17.17
N VAL A 219 21.44 9.29 17.26
CA VAL A 219 21.03 8.44 18.36
C VAL A 219 21.75 7.12 18.13
N SER A 220 23.00 7.08 18.58
CA SER A 220 23.72 5.82 18.67
C SER A 220 23.01 4.96 19.71
N PHE A 221 22.60 3.75 19.32
CA PHE A 221 22.22 2.77 20.32
C PHE A 221 23.40 2.61 21.29
N PRO A 222 23.16 2.63 22.61
CA PRO A 222 24.22 2.38 23.57
C PRO A 222 24.95 1.09 23.19
N THR A 223 26.29 1.12 23.21
CA THR A 223 27.07 -0.08 22.97
C THR A 223 26.68 -1.13 24.01
N LEU A 224 26.04 -2.21 23.55
CA LEU A 224 25.68 -3.34 24.40
C LEU A 224 26.97 -3.90 24.99
N THR A 225 27.06 -3.92 26.31
CA THR A 225 28.10 -4.70 26.98
C THR A 225 27.66 -6.16 26.99
N LYS A 226 28.59 -7.11 26.88
CA LYS A 226 28.22 -8.54 26.84
C LYS A 226 27.37 -8.96 28.05
N GLN A 227 27.49 -8.24 29.17
CA GLN A 227 26.70 -8.42 30.38
C GLN A 227 25.26 -7.87 30.30
N SER A 228 24.95 -6.95 29.37
CA SER A 228 23.60 -6.39 29.19
C SER A 228 22.71 -7.24 28.27
N LEU A 229 23.29 -8.23 27.58
CA LEU A 229 22.56 -9.25 26.86
C LEU A 229 22.28 -10.42 27.82
N GLY A 230 21.19 -10.31 28.57
CA GLY A 230 20.67 -11.45 29.33
C GLY A 230 20.23 -12.53 28.34
N LEU A 231 20.99 -13.62 28.22
CA LEU A 231 20.53 -14.79 27.50
C LEU A 231 19.34 -15.36 28.25
N TYR A 232 18.20 -15.43 27.57
CA TYR A 232 16.93 -15.87 28.12
C TYR A 232 16.49 -17.12 27.36
N PRO A 233 17.08 -18.29 27.66
CA PRO A 233 16.72 -19.51 26.96
C PRO A 233 15.28 -19.89 27.32
N VAL A 234 14.50 -20.14 26.26
CA VAL A 234 13.22 -20.83 26.36
C VAL A 234 13.51 -22.31 26.23
N VAL A 235 13.19 -23.09 27.24
CA VAL A 235 13.50 -24.52 27.32
C VAL A 235 12.22 -25.30 27.49
N ASP A 236 12.16 -26.46 26.83
CA ASP A 236 10.99 -27.33 26.79
C ASP A 236 11.01 -28.42 27.87
N ASP A 237 12.13 -28.55 28.57
CA ASP A 237 12.36 -29.59 29.57
C ASP A 237 13.02 -29.01 30.83
N VAL A 238 12.56 -29.47 32.00
CA VAL A 238 13.07 -29.07 33.31
C VAL A 238 14.53 -29.46 33.53
N ASP A 239 15.01 -30.52 32.85
CA ASP A 239 16.41 -30.98 32.90
C ASP A 239 17.39 -29.90 32.40
N TRP A 240 16.92 -28.97 31.56
CA TRP A 240 17.74 -27.83 31.12
C TRP A 240 18.06 -26.86 32.25
N ILE A 241 17.20 -26.74 33.26
CA ILE A 241 17.43 -25.85 34.40
C ILE A 241 18.68 -26.29 35.17
N GLU A 242 18.84 -27.60 35.39
CA GLU A 242 20.01 -28.16 36.08
C GLU A 242 21.32 -27.93 35.31
N ARG A 243 21.24 -27.85 33.98
CA ARG A 243 22.40 -27.59 33.11
C ARG A 243 22.73 -26.10 32.98
N LEU A 244 21.73 -25.23 32.99
CA LEU A 244 21.89 -23.80 32.70
C LEU A 244 22.21 -22.97 33.95
N LEU A 245 21.69 -23.35 35.12
CA LEU A 245 21.97 -22.64 36.37
C LEU A 245 23.46 -22.60 36.74
N PRO A 246 24.25 -23.69 36.63
CA PRO A 246 25.69 -23.65 36.90
C PRO A 246 26.47 -22.73 35.95
N LEU A 247 25.92 -22.44 34.77
CA LEU A 247 26.50 -21.54 33.78
C LEU A 247 26.18 -20.05 34.05
N GLY A 248 25.47 -19.76 35.15
CA GLY A 248 25.09 -18.41 35.55
C GLY A 248 23.87 -17.86 34.80
N ILE A 249 23.13 -18.71 34.10
CA ILE A 249 21.90 -18.33 33.41
C ILE A 249 20.74 -18.49 34.40
N ASN A 250 20.42 -17.39 35.08
CA ASN A 250 19.46 -17.39 36.19
C ASN A 250 18.04 -16.99 35.77
N THR A 251 17.86 -16.62 34.50
CA THR A 251 16.58 -16.23 33.94
C THR A 251 16.24 -17.19 32.81
N ILE A 252 15.32 -18.11 33.08
CA ILE A 252 14.93 -19.22 32.20
C ILE A 252 13.40 -19.21 32.11
N GLN A 253 12.85 -19.42 30.92
CA GLN A 253 11.42 -19.63 30.72
C GLN A 253 11.17 -21.07 30.29
N LEU A 254 10.27 -21.71 31.03
CA LEU A 254 9.65 -23.00 30.70
C LEU A 254 8.42 -22.76 29.83
#